data_AF-A0A7W0WTN9-F1
#
_entry.id   AF-A0A7W0WTN9-F1
#
_cell.length_a   1.000
_cell.length_b   1.000
_cell.length_c   1.000
_cell.angle_alpha   90.00
_cell.angle_beta   90.00
_cell.angle_gamma   90.00
#
_symmetry.space_group_name_H-M   'P 1'
#
loop_
_entity.id
_entity.type
_entity.pdbx_description
1 polymer ?
#
loop_
_entity_poly.entity_id
_entity_poly.type
_entity_poly.pdbx_seq_one_letter_code
_entity_poly.pdbx_strand_id
1 'polypeptide(L)'
;MRKLLALALVSSLSFGVAACATDESVDDTGDLGGDGKADGAPNVRWSSTIKNIVPKKVHEYLEKYQWGDYHIVFHMSRKWFLLGDPGRDWLKRVGESRPDLQEGDPGNGVEFLTMHRAMIEHLDARWGTEPVTTDPEGRKTFSEVLRGYSTDAEMIAALEKRGGDVAKFKAALPKINNFASFASEDEFGNFLQTTLRLSAQVDPNNSAIRFYSRDMTAGAGLHNWLHGQFQDAASPIDVGNPQTNLSNIMFWRIHGWIEAKWQQFEAVHRRTPREMMEFTQQMERFHLHMQLHSDFSETQHATNRPSKTLVQQVKPVLFSNDPDCARLAVGTKTSNCP
;
A
#
# COMPACT_ATOMS: atom_id res chain seq x y z
N MET A 1 -38.68 50.28 -22.85
CA MET A 1 -37.82 49.08 -22.71
C MET A 1 -38.46 48.21 -21.64
N ARG A 2 -39.18 47.10 -21.96
CA ARG A 2 -38.66 45.71 -21.98
C ARG A 2 -37.50 45.51 -20.98
N LYS A 3 -37.49 44.63 -19.98
CA LYS A 3 -38.25 43.40 -19.69
C LYS A 3 -37.88 42.93 -18.25
N LEU A 4 -38.84 42.25 -17.60
CA LEU A 4 -38.72 41.06 -16.72
C LEU A 4 -37.99 41.15 -15.35
N LEU A 5 -38.81 41.22 -14.29
CA LEU A 5 -38.61 40.50 -13.02
C LEU A 5 -39.12 39.05 -13.17
N ALA A 6 -38.34 38.07 -12.71
CA ALA A 6 -38.79 36.71 -12.36
C ALA A 6 -37.99 36.28 -11.12
N LEU A 7 -38.59 36.29 -9.93
CA LEU A 7 -39.27 35.16 -9.27
C LEU A 7 -38.34 33.96 -9.05
N ALA A 8 -37.73 33.88 -7.86
CA ALA A 8 -37.16 32.66 -7.31
C ALA A 8 -38.19 32.05 -6.35
N LEU A 9 -38.80 30.93 -6.76
CA LEU A 9 -39.58 30.06 -5.90
C LEU A 9 -38.64 29.24 -5.03
N VAL A 10 -38.78 29.38 -3.72
CA VAL A 10 -38.24 28.44 -2.73
C VAL A 10 -39.30 27.35 -2.55
N SER A 11 -39.06 26.17 -3.11
CA SER A 11 -39.84 24.97 -2.84
C SER A 11 -39.17 24.16 -1.73
N SER A 12 -39.70 24.33 -0.53
CA SER A 12 -39.55 23.45 0.61
C SER A 12 -40.31 22.14 0.35
N LEU A 13 -39.57 21.03 0.25
CA LEU A 13 -40.13 19.68 0.28
C LEU A 13 -39.95 19.11 1.69
N SER A 14 -41.03 19.21 2.45
CA SER A 14 -41.24 18.52 3.72
C SER A 14 -41.61 17.06 3.41
N PHE A 15 -40.81 16.11 3.90
CA PHE A 15 -41.23 14.71 4.02
C PHE A 15 -41.68 14.46 5.45
N GLY A 16 -42.95 14.03 5.57
CA GLY A 16 -43.61 13.71 6.82
C GLY A 16 -43.02 12.46 7.47
N VAL A 17 -42.85 12.53 8.79
CA VAL A 17 -42.58 11.39 9.65
C VAL A 17 -43.84 11.12 10.45
N ALA A 18 -44.42 9.93 10.29
CA ALA A 18 -45.35 9.38 11.25
C ALA A 18 -45.24 7.85 11.32
N ALA A 19 -45.14 7.39 12.57
CA ALA A 19 -45.54 6.10 13.13
C ALA A 19 -44.46 5.03 13.37
N CYS A 20 -44.09 4.94 14.65
CA CYS A 20 -44.09 3.78 15.54
C CYS A 20 -43.49 2.44 15.05
N ALA A 21 -42.39 2.01 15.67
CA ALA A 21 -42.22 0.64 16.17
C ALA A 21 -41.02 0.55 17.13
N THR A 22 -41.35 0.18 18.38
CA THR A 22 -40.61 -0.69 19.33
C THR A 22 -39.11 -0.49 19.56
N ASP A 23 -38.81 -0.01 20.77
CA ASP A 23 -37.58 -0.27 21.51
C ASP A 23 -37.33 -1.78 21.62
N GLU A 24 -36.34 -2.27 20.88
CA GLU A 24 -35.50 -3.37 21.34
C GLU A 24 -34.10 -2.80 21.55
N SER A 25 -33.74 -2.61 22.82
CA SER A 25 -32.38 -2.36 23.24
C SER A 25 -31.54 -3.61 22.95
N VAL A 26 -30.96 -3.66 21.76
CA VAL A 26 -29.85 -4.56 21.47
C VAL A 26 -28.63 -3.95 22.15
N ASP A 27 -28.13 -4.63 23.18
CA ASP A 27 -26.82 -4.38 23.78
C ASP A 27 -25.75 -4.48 22.68
N ASP A 28 -25.47 -3.36 22.04
CA ASP A 28 -24.33 -3.15 21.16
C ASP A 28 -23.08 -2.93 22.03
N THR A 29 -22.71 -4.00 22.75
CA THR A 29 -21.32 -4.14 23.20
C THR A 29 -20.51 -4.48 21.96
N GLY A 30 -20.09 -3.41 21.26
CA GLY A 30 -19.36 -3.44 20.01
C GLY A 30 -18.29 -4.53 20.03
N ASP A 31 -18.61 -5.63 19.35
CA ASP A 31 -17.67 -6.69 19.05
C ASP A 31 -16.68 -6.15 18.02
N LEU A 32 -15.64 -5.49 18.53
CA LEU A 32 -14.39 -5.28 17.81
C LEU A 32 -13.60 -6.59 17.68
N GLY A 33 -14.21 -7.73 18.04
CA GLY A 33 -13.72 -9.07 17.84
C GLY A 33 -13.44 -9.30 16.38
N GLY A 34 -12.16 -9.49 16.10
CA GLY A 34 -11.75 -10.00 14.81
C GLY A 34 -12.49 -11.29 14.53
N ASP A 35 -12.75 -11.54 13.26
CA ASP A 35 -13.21 -12.81 12.72
C ASP A 35 -12.21 -13.97 12.92
N GLY A 36 -11.26 -13.82 13.86
CA GLY A 36 -10.79 -14.92 14.70
C GLY A 36 -10.27 -16.12 13.94
N LYS A 37 -9.66 -15.93 12.77
CA LYS A 37 -9.00 -17.03 12.07
C LYS A 37 -7.62 -17.25 12.65
N ALA A 38 -7.63 -17.86 13.84
CA ALA A 38 -6.46 -18.41 14.51
C ALA A 38 -6.12 -19.84 14.03
N ASP A 39 -6.71 -20.32 12.93
CA ASP A 39 -6.66 -21.72 12.52
C ASP A 39 -5.65 -22.02 11.40
N GLY A 40 -4.89 -21.02 10.92
CA GLY A 40 -3.96 -21.21 9.80
C GLY A 40 -4.64 -21.39 8.44
N ALA A 41 -5.95 -21.14 8.30
CA ALA A 41 -6.61 -21.12 7.00
C ALA A 41 -6.00 -20.04 6.10
N PRO A 42 -5.93 -20.20 4.77
CA PRO A 42 -5.38 -19.14 3.91
C PRO A 42 -6.32 -17.91 3.88
N ASN A 43 -5.74 -16.73 3.68
CA ASN A 43 -6.44 -15.46 3.44
C ASN A 43 -7.33 -15.57 2.19
N VAL A 44 -6.82 -16.24 1.15
CA VAL A 44 -7.56 -16.59 -0.06
C VAL A 44 -7.27 -18.04 -0.41
N ARG A 45 -8.29 -18.84 -0.75
CA ARG A 45 -8.05 -20.19 -1.30
C ARG A 45 -7.64 -20.08 -2.77
N TRP A 46 -6.57 -20.77 -3.15
CA TRP A 46 -6.16 -20.81 -4.55
C TRP A 46 -7.27 -21.37 -5.44
N SER A 47 -7.50 -20.71 -6.57
CA SER A 47 -8.32 -21.20 -7.67
C SER A 47 -7.83 -20.61 -8.99
N SER A 48 -7.65 -21.44 -10.02
CA SER A 48 -7.30 -20.97 -11.36
C SER A 48 -8.36 -20.09 -12.01
N THR A 49 -9.58 -20.04 -11.45
CA THR A 49 -10.64 -19.13 -11.90
C THR A 49 -10.45 -17.70 -11.39
N ILE A 50 -9.59 -17.49 -10.38
CA ILE A 50 -9.28 -16.16 -9.89
C ILE A 50 -8.33 -15.50 -10.89
N LYS A 51 -8.83 -14.47 -11.57
CA LYS A 51 -8.05 -13.69 -12.53
C LYS A 51 -6.78 -13.13 -11.88
N ASN A 52 -5.66 -13.21 -12.59
CA ASN A 52 -4.35 -12.74 -12.14
C ASN A 52 -3.77 -13.43 -10.91
N ILE A 53 -4.31 -14.57 -10.45
CA ILE A 53 -3.69 -15.28 -9.32
C ILE A 53 -2.29 -15.77 -9.72
N VAL A 54 -1.31 -15.67 -8.82
CA VAL A 54 0.03 -16.23 -9.01
C VAL A 54 -0.01 -17.77 -9.11
N PRO A 55 1.05 -18.44 -9.61
CA PRO A 55 1.09 -19.90 -9.67
C PRO A 55 0.77 -20.55 -8.33
N LYS A 56 0.15 -21.73 -8.37
CA LYS A 56 -0.34 -22.41 -7.17
C LYS A 56 0.73 -22.56 -6.08
N LYS A 57 1.93 -23.03 -6.45
CA LYS A 57 3.03 -23.21 -5.49
C LYS A 57 3.48 -21.90 -4.84
N VAL A 58 3.51 -20.82 -5.60
CA VAL A 58 3.84 -19.49 -5.09
C VAL A 58 2.76 -19.03 -4.10
N HIS A 59 1.49 -19.14 -4.47
CA HIS A 59 0.38 -18.75 -3.60
C HIS A 59 0.34 -19.58 -2.31
N GLU A 60 0.42 -20.92 -2.40
CA GLU A 60 0.43 -21.79 -1.22
C GLU A 60 1.60 -21.48 -0.30
N TYR A 61 2.75 -21.11 -0.85
CA TYR A 61 3.91 -20.65 -0.09
C TYR A 61 3.62 -19.31 0.64
N LEU A 62 3.09 -18.31 -0.08
CA LEU A 62 2.74 -17.01 0.51
C LEU A 62 1.72 -17.15 1.65
N GLU A 63 0.73 -18.03 1.49
CA GLU A 63 -0.29 -18.31 2.50
C GLU A 63 0.24 -19.13 3.67
N LYS A 64 1.03 -20.19 3.40
CA LYS A 64 1.65 -21.03 4.44
C LYS A 64 2.46 -20.20 5.43
N TYR A 65 3.17 -19.21 4.92
CA TYR A 65 4.03 -18.36 5.73
C TYR A 65 3.45 -16.96 6.01
N GLN A 66 2.16 -16.76 5.70
CA GLN A 66 1.43 -15.54 6.02
C GLN A 66 2.14 -14.26 5.55
N TRP A 67 2.78 -14.29 4.37
CA TRP A 67 3.49 -13.13 3.82
C TRP A 67 2.58 -11.91 3.65
N GLY A 68 1.31 -12.13 3.32
CA GLY A 68 0.31 -11.06 3.26
C GLY A 68 0.06 -10.38 4.62
N ASP A 69 0.02 -11.16 5.71
CA ASP A 69 -0.16 -10.62 7.06
C ASP A 69 1.08 -9.82 7.51
N TYR A 70 2.28 -10.33 7.21
CA TYR A 70 3.53 -9.56 7.40
C TYR A 70 3.54 -8.26 6.58
N HIS A 71 3.13 -8.32 5.32
CA HIS A 71 3.15 -7.19 4.40
C HIS A 71 2.21 -6.06 4.85
N ILE A 72 0.99 -6.37 5.30
CA ILE A 72 0.10 -5.34 5.85
C ILE A 72 0.66 -4.77 7.15
N VAL A 73 1.24 -5.59 8.03
CA VAL A 73 1.87 -5.12 9.27
C VAL A 73 3.04 -4.18 8.97
N PHE A 74 3.87 -4.51 7.99
CA PHE A 74 4.96 -3.65 7.53
C PHE A 74 4.43 -2.27 7.11
N HIS A 75 3.44 -2.20 6.23
CA HIS A 75 2.90 -0.93 5.78
C HIS A 75 2.21 -0.14 6.90
N MET A 76 1.46 -0.83 7.75
CA MET A 76 0.68 -0.20 8.81
C MET A 76 1.54 0.37 9.94
N SER A 77 2.58 -0.36 10.36
CA SER A 77 3.50 0.09 11.41
C SER A 77 4.22 1.40 11.04
N ARG A 78 4.54 1.60 9.76
CA ARG A 78 5.14 2.84 9.23
C ARG A 78 4.14 4.00 9.10
N LYS A 79 2.86 3.75 9.31
CA LYS A 79 1.82 4.78 9.36
C LYS A 79 1.31 5.03 10.78
N TRP A 80 2.03 4.58 11.82
CA TRP A 80 1.60 4.62 13.22
C TRP A 80 0.95 5.93 13.66
N PHE A 81 1.54 7.07 13.28
CA PHE A 81 1.02 8.40 13.65
C PHE A 81 -0.20 8.85 12.83
N LEU A 82 -0.45 8.20 11.70
CA LEU A 82 -1.62 8.41 10.85
C LEU A 82 -2.74 7.43 11.17
N LEU A 83 -2.46 6.37 11.93
CA LEU A 83 -3.49 5.47 12.42
C LEU A 83 -4.29 6.13 13.54
N GLY A 84 -5.60 5.94 13.55
CA GLY A 84 -6.41 6.17 14.75
C GLY A 84 -6.10 5.15 15.85
N ASP A 85 -6.69 5.32 17.03
CA ASP A 85 -6.55 4.37 18.16
C ASP A 85 -6.84 2.91 17.77
N PRO A 86 -7.90 2.59 17.00
CA PRO A 86 -8.18 1.21 16.60
C PRO A 86 -7.04 0.55 15.82
N GLY A 87 -6.39 1.29 14.92
CA GLY A 87 -5.26 0.80 14.11
C GLY A 87 -4.02 0.55 14.96
N ARG A 88 -3.70 1.49 15.88
CA ARG A 88 -2.59 1.33 16.82
C ARG A 88 -2.81 0.17 17.79
N ASP A 89 -4.02 0.01 18.30
CA ASP A 89 -4.33 -1.07 19.23
C ASP A 89 -4.30 -2.44 18.56
N TRP A 90 -4.68 -2.53 17.29
CA TRP A 90 -4.44 -3.74 16.51
C TRP A 90 -2.94 -4.04 16.35
N LEU A 91 -2.13 -3.05 15.98
CA LEU A 91 -0.67 -3.24 15.89
C LEU A 91 -0.10 -3.78 17.21
N LYS A 92 -0.48 -3.18 18.35
CA LYS A 92 -0.07 -3.68 19.68
C LYS A 92 -0.52 -5.13 19.93
N ARG A 93 -1.74 -5.52 19.52
CA ARG A 93 -2.25 -6.90 19.66
C ARG A 93 -1.49 -7.92 18.81
N VAL A 94 -0.93 -7.49 17.68
CA VAL A 94 -0.06 -8.36 16.84
C VAL A 94 1.41 -8.30 17.27
N GLY A 95 1.71 -7.69 18.42
CA GLY A 95 3.05 -7.61 19.00
C GLY A 95 3.91 -6.48 18.43
N GLU A 96 3.33 -5.64 17.57
CA GLU A 96 4.04 -4.51 17.00
C GLU A 96 4.08 -3.33 17.96
N SER A 97 5.25 -2.72 18.03
CA SER A 97 5.46 -1.44 18.69
C SER A 97 5.64 -0.36 17.64
N ARG A 98 5.67 0.90 18.07
CA ARG A 98 5.92 2.02 17.17
C ARG A 98 7.34 1.89 16.57
N PRO A 99 7.50 1.76 15.23
CA PRO A 99 8.81 1.71 14.62
C PRO A 99 9.47 3.09 14.60
N ASP A 100 10.80 3.11 14.59
CA ASP A 100 11.60 4.34 14.59
C ASP A 100 11.41 5.16 13.31
N LEU A 101 11.24 4.46 12.17
CA LEU A 101 10.96 5.05 10.86
C LEU A 101 9.47 4.94 10.52
N GLN A 102 8.96 5.99 9.88
CA GLN A 102 7.60 6.15 9.40
C GLN A 102 7.61 6.53 7.92
N GLU A 103 6.48 6.31 7.25
CA GLU A 103 6.29 6.67 5.85
C GLU A 103 6.45 8.18 5.66
N GLY A 104 7.41 8.57 4.80
CA GLY A 104 7.75 9.97 4.54
C GLY A 104 8.84 10.56 5.45
N ASP A 105 9.41 9.77 6.36
CA ASP A 105 10.63 10.14 7.08
C ASP A 105 11.88 10.02 6.20
N PRO A 106 12.93 10.82 6.46
CA PRO A 106 14.27 10.52 5.97
C PRO A 106 14.72 9.10 6.40
N GLY A 107 15.19 8.32 5.45
CA GLY A 107 15.58 6.91 5.61
C GLY A 107 14.48 5.89 5.30
N ASN A 108 13.21 6.30 5.16
CA ASN A 108 12.13 5.37 4.85
C ASN A 108 12.11 4.94 3.38
N GLY A 109 12.57 5.78 2.45
CA GLY A 109 12.57 5.48 1.03
C GLY A 109 13.48 4.30 0.68
N VAL A 110 14.67 4.24 1.27
CA VAL A 110 15.56 3.08 1.10
C VAL A 110 14.97 1.82 1.73
N GLU A 111 14.30 1.94 2.88
CA GLU A 111 13.61 0.81 3.52
C GLU A 111 12.49 0.25 2.64
N PHE A 112 11.70 1.13 2.02
CA PHE A 112 10.66 0.73 1.07
C PHE A 112 11.25 0.01 -0.15
N LEU A 113 12.27 0.59 -0.78
CA LEU A 113 12.89 0.01 -1.98
C LEU A 113 13.50 -1.37 -1.68
N THR A 114 14.29 -1.47 -0.61
CA THR A 114 14.98 -2.71 -0.22
C THR A 114 14.02 -3.82 0.23
N MET A 115 12.94 -3.50 0.95
CA MET A 115 11.94 -4.51 1.33
C MET A 115 11.32 -5.19 0.10
N HIS A 116 10.88 -4.41 -0.88
CA HIS A 116 10.25 -4.96 -2.08
C HIS A 116 11.24 -5.68 -2.99
N ARG A 117 12.48 -5.19 -3.11
CA ARG A 117 13.56 -5.90 -3.82
C ARG A 117 13.86 -7.25 -3.19
N ALA A 118 13.99 -7.31 -1.87
CA ALA A 118 14.21 -8.56 -1.14
C ALA A 118 13.08 -9.58 -1.36
N MET A 119 11.81 -9.13 -1.40
CA MET A 119 10.68 -10.00 -1.75
C MET A 119 10.80 -10.56 -3.17
N ILE A 120 11.11 -9.71 -4.14
CA ILE A 120 11.29 -10.11 -5.56
C ILE A 120 12.42 -11.13 -5.69
N GLU A 121 13.60 -10.82 -5.16
CA GLU A 121 14.78 -11.68 -5.23
C GLU A 121 14.53 -13.05 -4.58
N HIS A 122 13.89 -13.06 -3.40
CA HIS A 122 13.60 -14.30 -2.68
C HIS A 122 12.66 -15.21 -3.47
N LEU A 123 11.60 -14.65 -4.05
CA LEU A 123 10.64 -15.42 -4.83
C LEU A 123 11.19 -15.82 -6.20
N ASP A 124 12.01 -14.98 -6.85
CA ASP A 124 12.64 -15.31 -8.13
C ASP A 124 13.63 -16.46 -7.96
N ALA A 125 14.49 -16.41 -6.94
CA ALA A 125 15.44 -17.48 -6.64
C ALA A 125 14.74 -18.83 -6.38
N ARG A 126 13.56 -18.82 -5.75
CA ARG A 126 12.84 -20.04 -5.38
C ARG A 126 11.91 -20.57 -6.46
N TRP A 127 11.22 -19.67 -7.16
CA TRP A 127 10.10 -19.99 -8.04
C TRP A 127 10.18 -19.32 -9.40
N GLY A 128 11.29 -18.69 -9.77
CA GLY A 128 11.42 -17.93 -11.02
C GLY A 128 11.05 -18.75 -12.26
N THR A 129 11.32 -20.06 -12.27
CA THR A 129 10.97 -20.97 -13.38
C THR A 129 9.56 -21.58 -13.28
N GLU A 130 8.80 -21.30 -12.22
CA GLU A 130 7.45 -21.85 -12.04
C GLU A 130 6.52 -21.32 -13.16
N PRO A 131 5.79 -22.20 -13.87
CA PRO A 131 4.97 -21.79 -14.99
C PRO A 131 3.77 -20.96 -14.54
N VAL A 132 3.46 -19.92 -15.31
CA VAL A 132 2.29 -19.06 -15.09
C VAL A 132 1.28 -19.33 -16.20
N THR A 133 0.09 -19.77 -15.81
CA THR A 133 -1.00 -20.13 -16.75
C THR A 133 -2.19 -19.17 -16.70
N THR A 134 -2.21 -18.29 -15.71
CA THR A 134 -3.31 -17.35 -15.37
C THR A 134 -2.99 -15.91 -15.78
N ASP A 135 -1.85 -15.68 -16.44
CA ASP A 135 -1.40 -14.35 -16.84
C ASP A 135 -2.12 -13.86 -18.12
N PRO A 136 -2.86 -12.74 -18.07
CA PRO A 136 -3.63 -12.21 -19.20
C PRO A 136 -2.78 -11.50 -20.28
N GLU A 137 -1.49 -11.30 -20.07
CA GLU A 137 -0.53 -10.79 -21.06
C GLU A 137 0.47 -11.86 -21.50
N GLY A 138 0.25 -13.11 -21.08
CA GLY A 138 0.92 -14.27 -21.65
C GLY A 138 2.33 -14.52 -21.16
N ARG A 139 2.78 -13.90 -20.05
CA ARG A 139 4.03 -14.26 -19.38
C ARG A 139 4.00 -15.73 -18.97
N LYS A 140 5.10 -16.44 -19.19
CA LYS A 140 5.19 -17.90 -19.08
C LYS A 140 5.79 -18.36 -17.77
N THR A 141 6.63 -17.54 -17.14
CA THR A 141 7.34 -17.88 -15.92
C THR A 141 7.10 -16.84 -14.83
N PHE A 142 7.26 -17.24 -13.57
CA PHE A 142 7.07 -16.30 -12.47
C PHE A 142 8.16 -15.22 -12.46
N SER A 143 9.39 -15.52 -12.91
CA SER A 143 10.45 -14.52 -13.11
C SER A 143 10.03 -13.41 -14.08
N GLU A 144 9.36 -13.77 -15.19
CA GLU A 144 8.80 -12.77 -16.09
C GLU A 144 7.73 -11.92 -15.40
N VAL A 145 6.89 -12.50 -14.55
CA VAL A 145 5.91 -11.75 -13.75
C VAL A 145 6.60 -10.79 -12.78
N LEU A 146 7.61 -11.26 -12.04
CA LEU A 146 8.35 -10.48 -11.04
C LEU A 146 9.15 -9.32 -11.67
N ARG A 147 9.69 -9.50 -12.87
CA ARG A 147 10.31 -8.40 -13.65
C ARG A 147 9.33 -7.26 -13.95
N GLY A 148 8.04 -7.55 -13.91
CA GLY A 148 6.97 -6.55 -14.03
C GLY A 148 6.99 -5.76 -15.32
N TYR A 149 6.54 -4.51 -15.28
CA TYR A 149 6.63 -3.61 -16.43
C TYR A 149 7.99 -2.93 -16.41
N SER A 150 8.93 -3.44 -17.21
CA SER A 150 10.31 -2.97 -17.26
C SER A 150 10.48 -1.58 -17.89
N THR A 151 9.46 -1.07 -18.58
CA THR A 151 9.49 0.25 -19.23
C THR A 151 8.24 1.09 -18.96
N ASP A 152 8.36 2.41 -19.15
CA ASP A 152 7.21 3.33 -19.07
C ASP A 152 6.13 3.00 -20.11
N ALA A 153 6.54 2.55 -21.30
CA ALA A 153 5.61 2.18 -22.36
C ALA A 153 4.74 0.98 -21.96
N GLU A 154 5.32 -0.02 -21.29
CA GLU A 154 4.59 -1.17 -20.77
C GLU A 154 3.59 -0.77 -19.69
N MET A 155 3.99 0.10 -18.75
CA MET A 155 3.09 0.61 -17.70
C MET A 155 1.95 1.45 -18.30
N ILE A 156 2.25 2.31 -19.29
CA ILE A 156 1.25 3.11 -20.00
C ILE A 156 0.23 2.20 -20.69
N ALA A 157 0.70 1.18 -21.43
CA ALA A 157 -0.18 0.24 -22.10
C ALA A 157 -1.07 -0.54 -21.12
N ALA A 158 -0.53 -0.92 -19.96
CA ALA A 158 -1.29 -1.58 -18.90
C ALA A 158 -2.38 -0.66 -18.30
N LEU A 159 -2.05 0.62 -18.06
CA LEU A 159 -3.01 1.62 -17.60
C LEU A 159 -4.11 1.87 -18.64
N GLU A 160 -3.75 2.01 -19.93
CA GLU A 160 -4.71 2.17 -21.03
C GLU A 160 -5.69 0.98 -21.09
N LYS A 161 -5.18 -0.25 -21.02
CA LYS A 161 -5.99 -1.48 -21.01
C LYS A 161 -6.92 -1.56 -19.80
N ARG A 162 -6.52 -1.01 -18.64
CA ARG A 162 -7.33 -0.97 -17.41
C ARG A 162 -8.34 0.19 -17.41
N GLY A 163 -8.20 1.17 -18.31
CA GLY A 163 -8.93 2.43 -18.24
C GLY A 163 -8.46 3.36 -17.12
N GLY A 164 -7.18 3.24 -16.72
CA GLY A 164 -6.56 4.11 -15.72
C GLY A 164 -6.19 5.50 -16.26
N ASP A 165 -5.80 6.40 -15.38
CA ASP A 165 -5.44 7.78 -15.74
C ASP A 165 -4.00 7.90 -16.26
N VAL A 166 -3.86 7.61 -17.56
CA VAL A 166 -2.61 7.66 -18.33
C VAL A 166 -2.04 9.09 -18.41
N ALA A 167 -2.90 10.10 -18.41
CA ALA A 167 -2.47 11.49 -18.48
C ALA A 167 -1.70 11.89 -17.21
N LYS A 168 -2.23 11.53 -16.04
CA LYS A 168 -1.54 11.73 -14.76
C LYS A 168 -0.23 10.94 -14.68
N PHE A 169 -0.20 9.70 -15.14
CA PHE A 169 1.05 8.92 -15.20
C PHE A 169 2.09 9.61 -16.09
N LYS A 170 1.71 10.02 -17.31
CA LYS A 170 2.61 10.75 -18.23
C LYS A 170 3.10 12.07 -17.64
N ALA A 171 2.27 12.79 -16.87
CA ALA A 171 2.67 14.02 -16.19
C ALA A 171 3.68 13.80 -15.06
N ALA A 172 3.75 12.60 -14.48
CA ALA A 172 4.73 12.24 -13.46
C ALA A 172 6.12 11.89 -14.03
N LEU A 173 6.16 11.34 -15.27
CA LEU A 173 7.40 10.84 -15.88
C LEU A 173 8.53 11.87 -15.96
N PRO A 174 8.32 13.16 -16.27
CA PRO A 174 9.41 14.14 -16.32
C PRO A 174 10.20 14.26 -15.02
N LYS A 175 9.54 14.20 -13.85
CA LYS A 175 10.22 14.25 -12.55
C LYS A 175 10.85 12.90 -12.21
N ILE A 176 10.13 11.80 -12.42
CA ILE A 176 10.61 10.44 -12.10
C ILE A 176 11.84 10.06 -12.93
N ASN A 177 11.86 10.44 -14.21
CA ASN A 177 12.96 10.12 -15.13
C ASN A 177 14.11 11.13 -15.06
N ASN A 178 13.94 12.24 -14.34
CA ASN A 178 15.03 13.17 -14.04
C ASN A 178 15.77 12.70 -12.78
N PHE A 179 16.48 11.57 -12.88
CA PHE A 179 17.17 10.95 -11.75
C PHE A 179 18.17 11.88 -11.06
N ALA A 180 18.82 12.79 -11.81
CA ALA A 180 19.72 13.79 -11.25
C ALA A 180 19.04 14.82 -10.32
N SER A 181 17.70 14.85 -10.28
CA SER A 181 16.93 15.74 -9.41
C SER A 181 16.62 15.16 -8.03
N PHE A 182 17.13 13.97 -7.71
CA PHE A 182 17.07 13.37 -6.38
C PHE A 182 18.50 13.30 -5.83
N ALA A 183 18.69 13.73 -4.58
CA ALA A 183 20.00 13.78 -3.94
C ALA A 183 20.46 12.41 -3.44
N SER A 184 19.53 11.47 -3.21
CA SER A 184 19.81 10.14 -2.69
C SER A 184 18.75 9.12 -3.12
N GLU A 185 19.06 7.84 -2.93
CA GLU A 185 18.08 6.74 -3.09
C GLU A 185 16.91 6.86 -2.14
N ASP A 186 17.15 7.36 -0.93
CA ASP A 186 16.11 7.58 0.04
C ASP A 186 15.09 8.63 -0.44
N GLU A 187 15.58 9.75 -1.00
CA GLU A 187 14.70 10.78 -1.56
C GLU A 187 13.88 10.22 -2.74
N PHE A 188 14.52 9.47 -3.63
CA PHE A 188 13.85 8.82 -4.76
C PHE A 188 12.79 7.80 -4.31
N GLY A 189 13.13 6.92 -3.37
CA GLY A 189 12.23 5.92 -2.82
C GLY A 189 11.02 6.54 -2.12
N ASN A 190 11.26 7.55 -1.26
CA ASN A 190 10.19 8.29 -0.59
C ASN A 190 9.29 9.03 -1.59
N PHE A 191 9.87 9.58 -2.65
CA PHE A 191 9.12 10.23 -3.73
C PHE A 191 8.18 9.26 -4.43
N LEU A 192 8.67 8.07 -4.79
CA LEU A 192 7.84 7.05 -5.43
C LEU A 192 6.77 6.50 -4.49
N GLN A 193 7.13 6.17 -3.25
CA GLN A 193 6.25 5.49 -2.29
C GLN A 193 5.05 6.36 -1.90
N THR A 194 5.30 7.60 -1.49
CA THR A 194 4.31 8.41 -0.77
C THR A 194 4.37 9.90 -1.07
N THR A 195 3.26 10.58 -0.83
CA THR A 195 3.21 12.05 -0.82
C THR A 195 3.66 12.62 0.52
N LEU A 196 3.78 11.82 1.58
CA LEU A 196 4.09 12.32 2.92
C LEU A 196 5.55 12.75 3.04
N ARG A 197 5.78 13.88 3.69
CA ARG A 197 7.12 14.37 4.07
C ARG A 197 7.08 14.85 5.51
N LEU A 198 7.96 14.32 6.36
CA LEU A 198 8.11 14.81 7.72
C LEU A 198 8.37 16.31 7.69
N SER A 199 7.43 17.08 8.24
CA SER A 199 7.57 18.53 8.27
C SER A 199 8.56 18.92 9.37
N ALA A 200 9.22 20.07 9.21
CA ALA A 200 10.09 20.63 10.25
C ALA A 200 9.34 21.02 11.54
N GLN A 201 8.00 20.97 11.52
CA GLN A 201 7.17 21.17 12.70
C GLN A 201 7.08 19.83 13.43
N VAL A 202 7.91 19.63 14.45
CA VAL A 202 7.69 18.61 15.48
C VAL A 202 7.06 19.34 16.65
N ASP A 203 6.09 18.73 17.36
CA ASP A 203 5.57 19.37 18.59
C ASP A 203 6.75 19.51 19.56
N PRO A 204 7.16 20.73 19.92
CA PRO A 204 8.33 20.93 20.78
C PRO A 204 8.14 20.33 22.17
N ASN A 205 6.90 20.03 22.56
CA ASN A 205 6.55 19.44 23.86
C ASN A 205 6.29 17.93 23.76
N ASN A 206 6.23 17.35 22.56
CA ASN A 206 5.98 15.92 22.39
C ASN A 206 6.57 15.37 21.09
N SER A 207 7.78 14.79 21.17
CA SER A 207 8.43 14.10 20.05
C SER A 207 7.71 12.82 19.59
N ALA A 208 6.66 12.38 20.29
CA ALA A 208 5.74 11.37 19.82
C ALA A 208 4.61 11.94 18.93
N ILE A 209 4.65 13.22 18.56
CA ILE A 209 3.72 13.81 17.59
C ILE A 209 4.54 14.24 16.37
N ARG A 210 4.33 13.56 15.24
CA ARG A 210 4.94 13.88 13.96
C ARG A 210 3.91 14.58 13.06
N PHE A 211 4.34 15.63 12.39
CA PHE A 211 3.52 16.35 11.43
C PHE A 211 4.07 16.08 10.04
N TYR A 212 3.20 15.70 9.12
CA TYR A 212 3.57 15.46 7.73
C TYR A 212 2.95 16.53 6.84
N SER A 213 3.77 17.05 5.94
CA SER A 213 3.31 17.81 4.77
C SER A 213 3.11 16.86 3.59
N ARG A 214 2.34 17.27 2.60
CA ARG A 214 2.19 16.53 1.34
C ARG A 214 3.03 17.17 0.24
N ASP A 215 3.88 16.37 -0.39
CA ASP A 215 4.54 16.67 -1.64
C ASP A 215 3.53 16.55 -2.78
N MET A 216 3.17 17.70 -3.35
CA MET A 216 2.19 17.82 -4.42
C MET A 216 2.84 17.76 -5.81
N THR A 217 4.15 17.50 -5.90
CA THR A 217 4.85 17.35 -7.16
C THR A 217 4.27 16.19 -7.95
N ALA A 218 4.07 16.37 -9.26
CA ALA A 218 3.58 15.29 -10.12
C ALA A 218 4.50 14.06 -10.03
N GLY A 219 3.93 12.92 -9.66
CA GLY A 219 4.67 11.66 -9.44
C GLY A 219 4.98 11.33 -7.99
N ALA A 220 4.83 12.27 -7.05
CA ALA A 220 4.93 11.95 -5.63
C ALA A 220 3.81 10.96 -5.24
N GLY A 221 4.17 9.89 -4.53
CA GLY A 221 3.25 8.83 -4.12
C GLY A 221 2.66 8.02 -5.27
N LEU A 222 3.40 7.90 -6.39
CA LEU A 222 2.95 7.15 -7.56
C LEU A 222 2.73 5.67 -7.26
N HIS A 223 3.50 5.07 -6.36
CA HIS A 223 3.28 3.69 -5.87
C HIS A 223 1.85 3.51 -5.35
N ASN A 224 1.46 4.28 -4.32
CA ASN A 224 0.12 4.18 -3.72
C ASN A 224 -0.98 4.46 -4.77
N TRP A 225 -0.73 5.42 -5.67
CA TRP A 225 -1.65 5.72 -6.76
C TRP A 225 -1.81 4.55 -7.75
N LEU A 226 -0.72 3.87 -8.14
CA LEU A 226 -0.75 2.71 -9.04
C LEU A 226 -1.56 1.56 -8.45
N HIS A 227 -1.41 1.27 -7.15
CA HIS A 227 -2.29 0.32 -6.45
C HIS A 227 -3.76 0.70 -6.61
N GLY A 228 -4.09 1.99 -6.42
CA GLY A 228 -5.44 2.51 -6.61
C GLY A 228 -5.98 2.43 -8.05
N GLN A 229 -5.12 2.50 -9.07
CA GLN A 229 -5.53 2.34 -10.48
C GLN A 229 -5.82 0.89 -10.85
N PHE A 230 -5.08 -0.06 -10.26
CA PHE A 230 -5.20 -1.49 -10.55
C PHE A 230 -6.03 -2.26 -9.53
N GLN A 231 -6.56 -1.60 -8.49
CA GLN A 231 -7.44 -2.24 -7.52
C GLN A 231 -8.73 -2.75 -8.18
N ASP A 232 -9.28 -3.81 -7.61
CA ASP A 232 -10.55 -4.41 -8.01
C ASP A 232 -11.25 -4.93 -6.75
N ALA A 233 -12.21 -4.17 -6.24
CA ALA A 233 -12.90 -4.50 -5.00
C ALA A 233 -13.69 -5.82 -5.07
N ALA A 234 -14.02 -6.30 -6.28
CA ALA A 234 -14.66 -7.60 -6.47
C ALA A 234 -13.66 -8.77 -6.47
N SER A 235 -12.36 -8.50 -6.60
CA SER A 235 -11.31 -9.52 -6.56
C SER A 235 -10.98 -9.92 -5.11
N PRO A 236 -10.88 -11.23 -4.79
CA PRO A 236 -10.42 -11.66 -3.47
C PRO A 236 -8.94 -11.34 -3.22
N ILE A 237 -8.17 -11.08 -4.28
CA ILE A 237 -6.75 -10.71 -4.26
C ILE A 237 -6.57 -9.26 -4.74
N ASP A 238 -7.42 -8.35 -4.27
CA ASP A 238 -7.39 -6.92 -4.62
C ASP A 238 -5.98 -6.34 -4.47
N VAL A 239 -5.45 -5.72 -5.53
CA VAL A 239 -4.13 -5.06 -5.53
C VAL A 239 -4.07 -3.94 -4.48
N GLY A 240 -5.22 -3.31 -4.19
CA GLY A 240 -5.38 -2.31 -3.15
C GLY A 240 -5.48 -2.86 -1.72
N ASN A 241 -5.28 -4.16 -1.49
CA ASN A 241 -5.26 -4.73 -0.14
C ASN A 241 -3.88 -5.40 0.14
N PRO A 242 -3.02 -4.79 0.98
CA PRO A 242 -1.71 -5.37 1.31
C PRO A 242 -1.76 -6.79 1.88
N GLN A 243 -2.87 -7.17 2.51
CA GLN A 243 -3.03 -8.51 3.08
C GLN A 243 -3.19 -9.61 2.01
N THR A 244 -3.73 -9.28 0.83
CA THR A 244 -4.02 -10.29 -0.21
C THR A 244 -3.39 -9.98 -1.57
N ASN A 245 -2.83 -8.78 -1.77
CA ASN A 245 -2.29 -8.35 -3.06
C ASN A 245 -1.06 -9.15 -3.52
N LEU A 246 -0.28 -9.75 -2.62
CA LEU A 246 0.85 -10.60 -2.98
C LEU A 246 0.44 -11.83 -3.82
N SER A 247 -0.82 -12.27 -3.69
CA SER A 247 -1.36 -13.36 -4.51
C SER A 247 -1.77 -12.90 -5.92
N ASN A 248 -1.66 -11.62 -6.24
CA ASN A 248 -2.04 -11.03 -7.51
C ASN A 248 -0.82 -10.68 -8.38
N ILE A 249 -0.75 -11.22 -9.60
CA ILE A 249 0.28 -10.94 -10.60
C ILE A 249 0.46 -9.43 -10.84
N MET A 250 -0.61 -8.64 -10.77
CA MET A 250 -0.53 -7.19 -10.98
C MET A 250 0.28 -6.46 -9.90
N PHE A 251 0.29 -6.95 -8.65
CA PHE A 251 1.15 -6.41 -7.60
C PHE A 251 2.62 -6.47 -8.04
N TRP A 252 3.07 -7.68 -8.39
CA TRP A 252 4.44 -7.92 -8.82
C TRP A 252 4.81 -7.11 -10.06
N ARG A 253 3.85 -6.84 -10.95
CA ARG A 253 4.11 -6.03 -12.13
C ARG A 253 4.33 -4.56 -11.87
N ILE A 254 3.56 -3.99 -10.94
CA ILE A 254 3.76 -2.64 -10.45
C ILE A 254 5.13 -2.52 -9.79
N HIS A 255 5.48 -3.47 -8.91
CA HIS A 255 6.77 -3.45 -8.23
C HIS A 255 7.96 -3.72 -9.15
N GLY A 256 7.81 -4.53 -10.20
CA GLY A 256 8.86 -4.68 -11.21
C GLY A 256 9.12 -3.39 -12.00
N TRP A 257 8.11 -2.53 -12.20
CA TRP A 257 8.33 -1.18 -12.76
C TRP A 257 9.09 -0.27 -11.80
N ILE A 258 8.73 -0.30 -10.51
CA ILE A 258 9.44 0.45 -9.47
C ILE A 258 10.91 0.00 -9.39
N GLU A 259 11.15 -1.31 -9.41
CA GLU A 259 12.49 -1.90 -9.43
C GLU A 259 13.27 -1.48 -10.69
N ALA A 260 12.66 -1.54 -11.88
CA ALA A 260 13.29 -1.09 -13.11
C ALA A 260 13.65 0.40 -13.07
N LYS A 261 12.83 1.24 -12.41
CA LYS A 261 13.12 2.66 -12.20
C LYS A 261 14.25 2.87 -11.21
N TRP A 262 14.30 2.09 -10.14
CA TRP A 262 15.39 2.17 -9.19
C TRP A 262 16.72 1.73 -9.80
N GLN A 263 16.73 0.66 -10.61
CA GLN A 263 17.93 0.24 -11.35
C GLN A 263 18.43 1.32 -12.33
N GLN A 264 17.51 2.05 -12.99
CA GLN A 264 17.88 3.19 -13.83
C GLN A 264 18.48 4.35 -13.02
N PHE A 265 17.96 4.59 -11.80
CA PHE A 265 18.54 5.55 -10.86
C PHE A 265 19.95 5.13 -10.43
N GLU A 266 20.14 3.87 -10.01
CA GLU A 266 21.44 3.30 -9.62
C GLU A 266 22.50 3.39 -10.73
N ALA A 267 22.08 3.33 -12.00
CA ALA A 267 22.99 3.44 -13.14
C ALA A 267 23.64 4.83 -13.27
N VAL A 268 23.00 5.87 -12.72
CA VAL A 268 23.49 7.26 -12.78
C VAL A 268 23.85 7.83 -11.40
N HIS A 269 23.35 7.24 -10.33
CA HIS A 269 23.65 7.62 -8.94
C HIS A 269 24.72 6.71 -8.35
N ARG A 270 25.86 7.28 -7.98
CA ARG A 270 26.88 6.56 -7.22
C ARG A 270 26.60 6.74 -5.74
N ARG A 271 26.17 5.66 -5.08
CA ARG A 271 26.02 5.62 -3.62
C ARG A 271 27.29 6.14 -2.93
N THR A 272 27.10 7.06 -2.01
CA THR A 272 28.12 7.44 -1.02
C THR A 272 28.42 6.25 -0.09
N PRO A 273 29.55 6.26 0.65
CA PRO A 273 29.82 5.21 1.64
C PRO A 273 28.71 5.03 2.67
N ARG A 274 28.06 6.14 3.06
CA ARG A 274 26.92 6.10 3.99
C ARG A 274 25.70 5.44 3.37
N GLU A 275 25.31 5.83 2.16
CA GLU A 275 24.17 5.21 1.47
C GLU A 275 24.42 3.72 1.20
N MET A 276 25.65 3.34 0.86
CA MET A 276 26.02 1.92 0.69
C MET A 276 25.82 1.14 1.98
N MET A 277 26.27 1.68 3.12
CA MET A 277 26.06 1.05 4.43
C MET A 277 24.57 0.91 4.76
N GLU A 278 23.77 1.96 4.55
CA GLU A 278 22.33 1.95 4.78
C GLU A 278 21.62 0.93 3.87
N PHE A 279 21.96 0.90 2.58
CA PHE A 279 21.46 -0.09 1.62
C PHE A 279 21.79 -1.52 2.04
N THR A 280 23.06 -1.82 2.33
CA THR A 280 23.50 -3.16 2.75
C THR A 280 22.77 -3.60 4.02
N GLN A 281 22.68 -2.72 5.02
CA GLN A 281 22.00 -3.04 6.27
C GLN A 281 20.52 -3.38 6.05
N GLN A 282 19.81 -2.60 5.22
CA GLN A 282 18.40 -2.86 4.95
C GLN A 282 18.19 -4.12 4.09
N MET A 283 19.04 -4.35 3.07
CA MET A 283 18.97 -5.57 2.27
C MET A 283 19.24 -6.82 3.11
N GLU A 284 20.29 -6.83 3.94
CA GLU A 284 20.59 -7.95 4.85
C GLU A 284 19.42 -8.22 5.81
N ARG A 285 18.88 -7.14 6.41
CA ARG A 285 17.70 -7.23 7.28
C ARG A 285 16.51 -7.84 6.56
N PHE A 286 16.17 -7.37 5.36
CA PHE A 286 14.99 -7.86 4.64
C PHE A 286 15.18 -9.25 4.03
N HIS A 287 16.38 -9.60 3.56
CA HIS A 287 16.70 -10.98 3.19
C HIS A 287 16.50 -11.92 4.38
N LEU A 288 17.03 -11.55 5.55
CA LEU A 288 16.83 -12.33 6.77
C LEU A 288 15.34 -12.41 7.12
N HIS A 289 14.59 -11.32 7.03
CA HIS A 289 13.13 -11.36 7.26
C HIS A 289 12.41 -12.28 6.27
N MET A 290 12.74 -12.24 4.98
CA MET A 290 12.12 -13.13 3.98
C MET A 290 12.43 -14.60 4.28
N GLN A 291 13.65 -14.90 4.74
CA GLN A 291 14.05 -16.25 5.18
C GLN A 291 13.35 -16.67 6.48
N LEU A 292 13.27 -15.79 7.48
CA LEU A 292 12.60 -16.09 8.75
C LEU A 292 11.10 -16.34 8.56
N HIS A 293 10.45 -15.49 7.75
CA HIS A 293 9.08 -15.67 7.31
C HIS A 293 8.96 -16.74 6.21
N SER A 294 9.87 -17.71 6.10
CA SER A 294 9.70 -18.83 5.19
C SER A 294 10.38 -20.11 5.66
N ASP A 295 11.70 -20.16 5.67
CA ASP A 295 12.44 -21.39 5.91
C ASP A 295 12.54 -21.74 7.39
N PHE A 296 12.42 -20.74 8.28
CA PHE A 296 12.57 -20.94 9.73
C PHE A 296 11.25 -20.93 10.52
N SER A 297 10.14 -20.59 9.88
CA SER A 297 8.80 -20.64 10.47
C SER A 297 8.23 -22.07 10.41
N GLU A 298 8.83 -23.01 11.15
CA GLU A 298 8.22 -24.31 11.46
C GLU A 298 7.44 -24.28 12.79
N THR A 299 7.71 -23.28 13.64
CA THR A 299 7.08 -23.10 14.94
C THR A 299 6.08 -21.93 14.90
N GLN A 300 4.78 -22.29 14.98
CA GLN A 300 3.61 -21.44 15.23
C GLN A 300 3.89 -19.94 15.46
N HIS A 301 3.82 -19.12 14.40
CA HIS A 301 3.59 -17.70 14.60
C HIS A 301 2.11 -17.46 14.97
N ALA A 302 1.90 -16.70 16.04
CA ALA A 302 0.60 -16.34 16.59
C ALA A 302 -0.23 -15.52 15.60
N THR A 303 -1.03 -16.20 14.77
CA THR A 303 -2.49 -16.12 14.56
C THR A 303 -3.29 -14.80 14.66
N ASN A 304 -2.71 -13.65 15.00
CA ASN A 304 -3.49 -12.43 15.19
C ASN A 304 -3.64 -11.66 13.87
N ARG A 305 -4.43 -12.22 12.95
CA ARG A 305 -4.77 -11.52 11.70
C ARG A 305 -5.59 -10.26 11.97
N PRO A 306 -5.38 -9.15 11.23
CA PRO A 306 -6.33 -8.05 11.20
C PRO A 306 -7.67 -8.55 10.68
N SER A 307 -8.77 -8.07 11.27
CA SER A 307 -10.09 -8.33 10.73
C SER A 307 -10.25 -7.63 9.38
N LYS A 308 -11.07 -8.19 8.47
CA LYS A 308 -11.38 -7.53 7.19
C LYS A 308 -11.91 -6.12 7.40
N THR A 309 -12.73 -5.92 8.42
CA THR A 309 -13.27 -4.61 8.81
C THR A 309 -12.17 -3.62 9.14
N LEU A 310 -11.17 -4.03 9.94
CA LEU A 310 -10.04 -3.17 10.24
C LEU A 310 -9.23 -2.81 8.99
N VAL A 311 -8.95 -3.80 8.12
CA VAL A 311 -8.25 -3.56 6.85
C VAL A 311 -9.00 -2.53 5.99
N GLN A 312 -10.33 -2.60 5.92
CA GLN A 312 -11.13 -1.62 5.20
C GLN A 312 -11.13 -0.24 5.87
N GLN A 313 -11.18 -0.17 7.21
CA GLN A 313 -11.11 1.10 7.95
C GLN A 313 -9.78 1.84 7.73
N VAL A 314 -8.69 1.10 7.55
CA VAL A 314 -7.34 1.68 7.36
C VAL A 314 -6.96 1.82 5.89
N LYS A 315 -7.73 1.24 4.95
CA LYS A 315 -7.51 1.36 3.50
C LYS A 315 -7.43 2.82 3.04
N PRO A 316 -8.27 3.77 3.53
CA PRO A 316 -8.09 5.18 3.24
C PRO A 316 -6.74 5.70 3.73
N VAL A 317 -6.25 5.34 4.91
CA VAL A 317 -4.91 5.77 5.39
C VAL A 317 -3.78 5.14 4.58
N LEU A 318 -3.97 3.91 4.10
CA LEU A 318 -3.00 3.21 3.25
C LEU A 318 -2.87 3.85 1.86
N PHE A 319 -3.99 4.27 1.25
CA PHE A 319 -4.04 4.63 -0.18
C PHE A 319 -4.63 6.01 -0.50
N SER A 320 -5.13 6.78 0.47
CA SER A 320 -5.65 8.13 0.22
C SER A 320 -4.52 9.11 -0.06
N ASN A 321 -4.38 9.42 -1.34
CA ASN A 321 -3.75 10.63 -1.85
C ASN A 321 -4.79 11.78 -1.93
N ASP A 322 -5.78 11.81 -1.03
CA ASP A 322 -6.82 12.84 -1.06
C ASP A 322 -6.21 14.21 -0.70
N PRO A 323 -6.26 15.19 -1.62
CA PRO A 323 -5.69 16.52 -1.41
C PRO A 323 -6.39 17.32 -0.30
N ASP A 324 -7.62 16.98 0.09
CA ASP A 324 -8.38 17.71 1.11
C ASP A 324 -7.95 17.35 2.54
N CYS A 325 -7.15 16.29 2.73
CA CYS A 325 -6.66 15.86 4.05
C CYS A 325 -5.32 16.56 4.43
N ALA A 326 -5.26 17.88 4.28
CA ALA A 326 -4.02 18.68 4.36
C ALA A 326 -3.51 19.02 5.78
N ARG A 327 -4.17 18.56 6.86
CA ARG A 327 -3.75 18.83 8.25
C ARG A 327 -3.95 17.61 9.16
N LEU A 328 -3.04 16.66 9.09
CA LEU A 328 -2.98 15.55 10.04
C LEU A 328 -2.13 15.95 11.24
N ALA A 329 -2.72 16.70 12.17
CA ALA A 329 -2.26 16.76 13.56
C ALA A 329 -3.20 17.56 14.50
N VAL A 330 -3.93 18.56 14.03
CA VAL A 330 -4.89 19.31 14.86
C VAL A 330 -5.90 20.05 13.97
N GLY A 331 -7.13 19.54 13.90
CA GLY A 331 -8.23 20.16 13.17
C GLY A 331 -9.47 19.26 13.16
N THR A 332 -10.66 19.87 13.22
CA THR A 332 -11.96 19.17 13.21
C THR A 332 -12.03 18.15 12.09
N LYS A 333 -12.27 16.89 12.46
CA LYS A 333 -12.66 15.79 11.57
C LYS A 333 -13.73 16.29 10.60
N THR A 334 -13.44 16.34 9.31
CA THR A 334 -14.50 16.40 8.30
C THR A 334 -14.83 14.97 7.89
N SER A 335 -16.08 14.74 7.50
CA SER A 335 -16.64 13.41 7.17
C SER A 335 -15.89 12.67 6.05
N ASN A 336 -14.92 13.29 5.40
CA ASN A 336 -14.24 12.79 4.20
C ASN A 336 -12.75 12.47 4.46
N CYS A 337 -12.22 12.74 5.66
CA CYS A 337 -10.84 12.44 6.05
C CYS A 337 -10.83 11.79 7.45
N PRO A 338 -10.64 10.45 7.57
CA PRO A 338 -10.58 9.77 8.86
C PRO A 338 -9.41 10.23 9.74
#